data_AF-A0A972JZS8-F1
#
_entry.id   AF-A0A972JZS8-F1
#
_cell.length_a   1.000
_cell.length_b   1.000
_cell.length_c   1.000
_cell.angle_alpha   90.00
_cell.angle_beta   90.00
_cell.angle_gamma   90.00
#
_symmetry.space_group_name_H-M   'P 1'
#
loop_
_entity.id
_entity.type
_entity.pdbx_description
1 polymer ?
#
loop_
_entity_poly.entity_id
_entity_poly.type
_entity_poly.pdbx_seq_one_letter_code
_entity_poly.pdbx_strand_id
1 'polypeptide(L)'
;MDLLRLRKLRIRQLIIVNSFVLIATILFTFIIHVYSLSIFQRTLGVIILILAIMNMFSKTMYYNLFGLFPAMRELIAYEAQKLGKEFTKVRWTQASAQLFVALMLLAQSFYLKIPPTLISLQDTMLFTIPVLLLTIISINIGLVYHVKKIDKGTTDSLKGYNAKSILIGLLIGIPTGILAIIVSFLIVTLK
;
A
#
# COMPACT_ATOMS: atom_id res chain seq x y z
N MET A 1 21.14 -2.26 -17.19
CA MET A 1 19.86 -1.74 -17.73
C MET A 1 20.10 -0.35 -18.25
N ASP A 2 19.64 -0.05 -19.47
CA ASP A 2 19.76 1.30 -20.04
C ASP A 2 18.93 2.33 -19.25
N LEU A 3 19.45 3.55 -19.11
CA LEU A 3 18.85 4.64 -18.34
C LEU A 3 17.50 5.08 -18.92
N LEU A 4 17.37 5.13 -20.26
CA LEU A 4 16.11 5.47 -20.91
C LEU A 4 15.03 4.42 -20.62
N ARG A 5 15.43 3.14 -20.67
CA ARG A 5 14.55 2.02 -20.33
C ARG A 5 14.12 2.07 -18.86
N LEU A 6 15.05 2.31 -17.94
CA LEU A 6 14.76 2.42 -16.51
C LEU A 6 13.77 3.55 -16.24
N ARG A 7 13.99 4.74 -16.83
CA ARG A 7 13.07 5.88 -16.71
C ARG A 7 11.65 5.53 -17.19
N LYS A 8 11.53 4.83 -18.31
CA LYS A 8 10.25 4.34 -18.83
C LYS A 8 9.56 3.38 -17.86
N LEU A 9 10.31 2.49 -17.22
CA LEU A 9 9.76 1.59 -16.20
C LEU A 9 9.32 2.33 -14.94
N ARG A 10 10.07 3.33 -14.46
CA ARG A 10 9.70 4.16 -13.30
C ARG A 10 8.42 4.95 -13.55
N ILE A 11 8.25 5.52 -14.75
CA ILE A 11 7.00 6.19 -15.13
C ILE A 11 5.83 5.19 -15.14
N ARG A 12 6.04 3.98 -15.68
CA ARG A 12 5.02 2.93 -15.65
C ARG A 12 4.68 2.48 -14.24
N GLN A 13 5.67 2.36 -13.35
CA GLN A 13 5.45 2.04 -11.94
C GLN A 13 4.55 3.09 -11.28
N LEU A 14 4.86 4.37 -11.51
CA LEU A 14 4.06 5.48 -10.99
C LEU A 14 2.61 5.42 -11.48
N ILE A 15 2.41 5.22 -12.78
CA ILE A 15 1.06 5.11 -13.38
C ILE A 15 0.32 3.90 -12.80
N ILE A 16 0.94 2.72 -12.80
CA ILE A 16 0.29 1.48 -12.35
C ILE A 16 -0.08 1.58 -10.86
N VAL A 17 0.82 2.07 -10.01
CA VAL A 17 0.56 2.20 -8.56
C VAL A 17 -0.57 3.20 -8.31
N ASN A 18 -0.54 4.38 -8.92
CA ASN A 18 -1.58 5.39 -8.72
C ASN A 18 -2.94 4.95 -9.28
N SER A 19 -2.97 4.34 -10.47
CA SER A 19 -4.20 3.78 -11.04
C SER A 19 -4.78 2.69 -10.17
N PHE A 20 -3.94 1.81 -9.61
CA PHE A 20 -4.38 0.75 -8.72
C PHE A 20 -4.99 1.32 -7.43
N VAL A 21 -4.35 2.32 -6.82
CA VAL A 21 -4.87 3.01 -5.63
C VAL A 21 -6.21 3.67 -5.92
N LEU A 22 -6.33 4.39 -7.04
CA LEU A 22 -7.56 5.06 -7.45
C LEU A 22 -8.72 4.07 -7.65
N ILE A 23 -8.48 3.00 -8.42
CA ILE A 23 -9.48 1.96 -8.68
C ILE A 23 -9.88 1.26 -7.38
N ALA A 24 -8.91 0.89 -6.54
CA ALA A 24 -9.18 0.26 -5.25
C ALA A 24 -10.04 1.16 -4.37
N THR A 25 -9.78 2.46 -4.31
CA THR A 25 -10.56 3.37 -3.48
C THR A 25 -11.98 3.58 -3.98
N ILE A 26 -12.19 3.66 -5.30
CA ILE A 26 -13.55 3.73 -5.87
C ILE A 26 -14.34 2.47 -5.48
N LEU A 27 -13.74 1.29 -5.68
CA LEU A 27 -14.36 0.01 -5.31
C LEU A 27 -14.64 -0.07 -3.81
N PHE A 28 -13.70 0.35 -2.98
CA PHE A 28 -13.85 0.30 -1.52
C PHE A 28 -14.91 1.28 -1.01
N THR A 29 -14.97 2.49 -1.57
CA THR A 29 -16.03 3.46 -1.26
C THR A 29 -17.40 2.87 -1.60
N PHE A 30 -17.54 2.23 -2.75
CA PHE A 30 -18.76 1.56 -3.15
C PHE A 30 -19.14 0.42 -2.19
N ILE A 31 -18.19 -0.46 -1.84
CA ILE A 31 -18.44 -1.58 -0.92
C ILE A 31 -18.86 -1.08 0.48
N ILE A 32 -18.18 -0.06 1.00
CA ILE A 32 -18.51 0.53 2.30
C ILE A 32 -19.93 1.10 2.28
N HIS A 33 -20.31 1.79 1.21
CA HIS A 33 -21.63 2.42 1.08
C HIS A 33 -22.77 1.41 0.91
N VAL A 34 -22.60 0.40 0.04
CA VAL A 34 -23.66 -0.57 -0.28
C VAL A 34 -23.82 -1.66 0.79
N TYR A 35 -22.70 -2.11 1.36
CA TYR A 35 -22.71 -3.24 2.29
C TYR A 35 -22.52 -2.80 3.72
N SER A 36 -21.30 -2.56 4.16
CA SER A 36 -20.95 -2.02 5.48
C SER A 36 -19.44 -1.95 5.61
N LEU A 37 -18.96 -1.13 6.55
CA LEU A 37 -17.55 -1.08 6.90
C LEU A 37 -17.01 -2.44 7.39
N SER A 38 -17.80 -3.20 8.16
CA SER A 38 -17.37 -4.49 8.71
C SER A 38 -17.21 -5.56 7.62
N ILE A 39 -18.13 -5.61 6.65
CA ILE A 39 -18.03 -6.52 5.49
C ILE A 39 -16.81 -6.13 4.64
N PHE A 40 -16.59 -4.84 4.42
CA PHE A 40 -15.40 -4.33 3.73
C PHE A 40 -14.11 -4.78 4.42
N GLN A 41 -13.96 -4.52 5.71
CA GLN A 41 -12.78 -4.89 6.50
C GLN A 41 -12.52 -6.39 6.48
N ARG A 42 -13.58 -7.21 6.60
CA ARG A 42 -13.46 -8.67 6.53
C ARG A 42 -12.96 -9.13 5.17
N THR A 43 -13.58 -8.65 4.10
CA THR A 43 -13.23 -9.01 2.72
C THR A 43 -11.81 -8.62 2.40
N LEU A 44 -11.44 -7.37 2.70
CA LEU A 44 -10.09 -6.88 2.47
C LEU A 44 -9.05 -7.61 3.35
N GLY A 45 -9.39 -7.87 4.61
CA GLY A 45 -8.54 -8.63 5.53
C GLY A 45 -8.24 -10.04 5.01
N VAL A 46 -9.24 -10.76 4.50
CA VAL A 46 -9.05 -12.09 3.88
C VAL A 46 -8.17 -11.99 2.63
N ILE A 47 -8.42 -11.02 1.74
CA ILE A 47 -7.61 -10.83 0.52
C ILE A 47 -6.15 -10.57 0.88
N ILE A 48 -5.88 -9.66 1.81
CA ILE A 48 -4.51 -9.33 2.23
C ILE A 48 -3.87 -10.53 2.95
N LEU A 49 -4.62 -11.29 3.73
CA LEU A 49 -4.12 -12.50 4.39
C LEU A 49 -3.64 -13.54 3.36
N ILE A 50 -4.45 -13.80 2.33
CA ILE A 50 -4.09 -14.71 1.23
C ILE A 50 -2.83 -14.19 0.53
N LEU A 51 -2.77 -12.90 0.21
CA LEU A 51 -1.58 -12.29 -0.42
C LEU A 51 -0.34 -12.40 0.47
N ALA A 52 -0.46 -12.20 1.79
CA ALA A 52 0.64 -12.34 2.74
C ALA A 52 1.17 -13.78 2.77
N ILE A 53 0.27 -14.76 2.87
CA ILE A 53 0.60 -16.20 2.83
C ILE A 53 1.31 -16.53 1.52
N MET A 54 0.73 -16.14 0.37
CA MET A 54 1.34 -16.36 -0.94
C MET A 54 2.74 -15.73 -1.04
N ASN A 55 2.93 -14.52 -0.50
CA ASN A 55 4.23 -13.84 -0.49
C ASN A 55 5.27 -14.54 0.39
N MET A 56 4.86 -15.17 1.50
CA MET A 56 5.75 -15.93 2.39
C MET A 56 6.21 -17.25 1.75
N PHE A 57 5.30 -18.00 1.13
CA PHE A 57 5.60 -19.34 0.61
C PHE A 57 6.11 -19.36 -0.82
N SER A 58 5.91 -18.27 -1.57
CA SER A 58 6.39 -18.20 -2.93
C SER A 58 7.92 -18.29 -3.01
N LYS A 59 8.43 -19.13 -3.91
CA LYS A 59 9.86 -19.13 -4.29
C LYS A 59 10.21 -18.06 -5.33
N THR A 60 9.23 -17.47 -6.01
CA THR A 60 9.49 -16.45 -7.04
C THR A 60 9.25 -15.04 -6.52
N MET A 61 9.91 -14.06 -7.16
CA MET A 61 9.83 -12.65 -6.79
C MET A 61 8.59 -11.95 -7.35
N TYR A 62 7.72 -12.67 -8.08
CA TYR A 62 6.68 -12.09 -8.95
C TYR A 62 5.23 -12.38 -8.55
N TYR A 63 4.97 -12.94 -7.36
CA TYR A 63 3.61 -13.30 -6.94
C TYR A 63 2.78 -12.14 -6.37
N ASN A 64 3.35 -10.94 -6.28
CA ASN A 64 2.55 -9.76 -5.98
C ASN A 64 1.70 -9.38 -7.21
N LEU A 65 0.58 -8.68 -6.98
CA LEU A 65 -0.32 -8.18 -8.05
C LEU A 65 0.46 -7.45 -9.17
N PHE A 66 1.51 -6.72 -8.80
CA PHE A 66 2.36 -6.01 -9.75
C PHE A 66 3.18 -6.94 -10.64
N GLY A 67 3.61 -8.10 -10.13
CA GLY A 67 4.32 -9.12 -10.89
C GLY A 67 3.50 -9.77 -11.99
N LEU A 68 2.20 -9.47 -12.13
CA LEU A 68 1.43 -9.83 -13.33
C LEU A 68 1.84 -9.01 -14.56
N PHE A 69 2.36 -7.79 -14.36
CA PHE A 69 2.75 -6.91 -15.45
C PHE A 69 4.22 -7.15 -15.86
N PRO A 70 4.52 -7.44 -17.14
CA PRO A 70 5.89 -7.69 -17.59
C PRO A 70 6.86 -6.54 -17.27
N ALA A 71 6.40 -5.30 -17.37
CA ALA A 71 7.19 -4.11 -17.04
C ALA A 71 7.60 -4.06 -15.55
N MET A 72 6.75 -4.57 -14.66
CA MET A 72 7.06 -4.62 -13.23
C MET A 72 7.96 -5.80 -12.90
N ARG A 73 7.84 -6.94 -13.61
CA ARG A 73 8.80 -8.06 -13.47
C ARG A 73 10.23 -7.63 -13.76
N GLU A 74 10.41 -6.87 -14.85
CA GLU A 74 11.73 -6.33 -15.25
C GLU A 74 12.28 -5.39 -14.17
N LEU A 75 11.42 -4.53 -13.61
CA LEU A 75 11.81 -3.62 -12.54
C LEU A 75 12.16 -4.35 -11.23
N ILE A 76 11.36 -5.34 -10.84
CA ILE A 76 11.60 -6.17 -9.66
C ILE A 76 12.93 -6.92 -9.79
N ALA A 77 13.23 -7.46 -10.98
CA ALA A 77 14.51 -8.13 -11.22
C ALA A 77 15.70 -7.17 -11.07
N TYR A 78 15.58 -5.95 -11.60
CA TYR A 78 16.58 -4.89 -11.42
C TYR A 78 16.78 -4.53 -9.94
N GLU A 79 15.69 -4.33 -9.18
CA GLU A 79 15.77 -3.99 -7.75
C GLU A 79 16.34 -5.13 -6.92
N ALA A 80 15.95 -6.37 -7.22
CA ALA A 80 16.49 -7.56 -6.56
C ALA A 80 18.01 -7.68 -6.77
N GLN A 81 18.48 -7.42 -8.00
CA GLN A 81 19.91 -7.42 -8.31
C GLN A 81 20.66 -6.34 -7.52
N LYS A 82 20.10 -5.12 -7.41
CA LYS A 82 20.72 -4.02 -6.66
C LYS A 82 20.73 -4.22 -5.15
N LEU A 83 19.63 -4.70 -4.60
CA LEU A 83 19.48 -4.89 -3.15
C LEU A 83 20.17 -6.16 -2.65
N GLY A 84 20.36 -7.16 -3.51
CA GLY A 84 20.99 -8.43 -3.13
C GLY A 84 20.32 -9.08 -1.92
N LYS A 85 21.07 -9.30 -0.84
CA LYS A 85 20.54 -9.90 0.40
C LYS A 85 19.48 -9.02 1.09
N GLU A 86 19.54 -7.70 0.92
CA GLU A 86 18.54 -6.79 1.48
C GLU A 86 17.17 -6.94 0.81
N PHE A 87 17.12 -7.42 -0.44
CA PHE A 87 15.85 -7.67 -1.14
C PHE A 87 14.98 -8.69 -0.38
N THR A 88 15.61 -9.74 0.16
CA THR A 88 14.92 -10.77 0.94
C THR A 88 14.38 -10.19 2.25
N LYS A 89 15.13 -9.31 2.91
CA LYS A 89 14.66 -8.62 4.12
C LYS A 89 13.46 -7.72 3.82
N VAL A 90 13.52 -6.92 2.76
CA VAL A 90 12.41 -6.07 2.32
C VAL A 90 11.16 -6.91 2.05
N ARG A 91 11.32 -8.04 1.36
CA ARG A 91 10.22 -8.96 1.08
C ARG A 91 9.58 -9.54 2.34
N TRP A 92 10.39 -9.99 3.31
CA TRP A 92 9.87 -10.50 4.58
C TRP A 92 9.20 -9.40 5.41
N THR A 93 9.78 -8.20 5.48
CA THR A 93 9.14 -7.05 6.12
C THR A 93 7.78 -6.78 5.49
N GLN A 94 7.68 -6.78 4.17
CA GLN A 94 6.43 -6.56 3.46
C GLN A 94 5.40 -7.65 3.79
N ALA A 95 5.79 -8.92 3.77
CA ALA A 95 4.91 -10.03 4.11
C ALA A 95 4.41 -9.94 5.57
N SER A 96 5.30 -9.65 6.52
CA SER A 96 4.95 -9.45 7.92
C SER A 96 4.02 -8.25 8.13
N ALA A 97 4.26 -7.14 7.43
CA ALA A 97 3.39 -5.97 7.48
C ALA A 97 2.00 -6.27 6.90
N GLN A 98 1.92 -7.00 5.78
CA GLN A 98 0.65 -7.46 5.21
C GLN A 98 -0.09 -8.38 6.17
N LEU A 99 0.60 -9.33 6.80
CA LEU A 99 0.01 -10.22 7.79
C LEU A 99 -0.54 -9.43 8.98
N PHE A 100 0.22 -8.49 9.51
CA PHE A 100 -0.22 -7.62 10.61
C PHE A 100 -1.48 -6.83 10.24
N VAL A 101 -1.48 -6.17 9.07
CA VAL A 101 -2.64 -5.41 8.57
C VAL A 101 -3.86 -6.31 8.36
N ALA A 102 -3.67 -7.51 7.79
CA ALA A 102 -4.76 -8.45 7.59
C ALA A 102 -5.41 -8.88 8.92
N LEU A 103 -4.60 -9.28 9.91
CA LEU A 103 -5.09 -9.67 11.22
C LEU A 103 -5.80 -8.51 11.92
N MET A 104 -5.26 -7.30 11.81
CA MET A 104 -5.88 -6.10 12.38
C MET A 104 -7.25 -5.80 11.74
N LEU A 105 -7.38 -5.88 10.42
CA LEU A 105 -8.65 -5.69 9.72
C LEU A 105 -9.68 -6.78 10.06
N LEU A 106 -9.24 -8.04 10.12
CA LEU A 106 -10.12 -9.14 10.51
C LEU A 106 -10.62 -8.95 11.93
N ALA A 107 -9.74 -8.64 12.88
CA ALA A 107 -10.11 -8.35 14.26
C ALA A 107 -11.13 -7.20 14.32
N GLN A 108 -10.83 -6.07 13.68
CA GLN A 108 -11.75 -4.93 13.60
C GLN A 108 -13.13 -5.32 13.05
N SER A 109 -13.17 -6.19 12.03
CA SER A 109 -14.44 -6.64 11.43
C SER A 109 -15.34 -7.46 12.36
N PHE A 110 -14.80 -8.05 13.44
CA PHE A 110 -15.57 -8.77 14.45
C PHE A 110 -16.03 -7.86 15.59
N TYR A 111 -15.25 -6.84 15.94
CA TYR A 111 -15.56 -5.89 17.01
C TYR A 111 -16.49 -4.77 16.56
N LEU A 112 -16.37 -4.30 15.31
CA LEU A 112 -17.22 -3.26 14.75
C LEU A 112 -18.55 -3.87 14.29
N LYS A 113 -19.60 -3.69 15.09
CA LYS A 113 -20.99 -3.98 14.72
C LYS A 113 -21.71 -2.68 14.36
N ILE A 114 -21.19 -1.93 13.40
CA ILE A 114 -21.86 -0.73 12.89
C ILE A 114 -22.89 -1.19 11.85
N PRO A 115 -24.20 -1.01 12.10
CA PRO A 115 -25.22 -1.37 11.13
C PRO A 115 -25.05 -0.56 9.83
N PRO A 116 -25.43 -1.14 8.68
CA PRO A 116 -25.22 -0.54 7.36
C PRO A 116 -26.06 0.73 7.09
N THR A 117 -26.97 1.07 7.99
CA THR A 117 -27.96 2.11 7.78
C THR A 117 -27.63 3.36 8.57
N LEU A 118 -27.21 4.42 7.85
CA LEU A 118 -27.46 5.87 8.07
C LEU A 118 -26.41 6.80 7.43
N ILE A 119 -25.38 6.29 6.74
CA ILE A 119 -24.36 7.14 6.11
C ILE A 119 -24.74 7.38 4.65
N SER A 120 -25.01 8.65 4.29
CA SER A 120 -25.28 8.99 2.89
C SER A 120 -24.05 8.75 2.02
N LEU A 121 -24.23 8.62 0.70
CA LEU A 121 -23.11 8.53 -0.23
C LEU A 121 -22.20 9.77 -0.10
N GLN A 122 -22.81 10.95 0.10
CA GLN A 122 -22.08 12.19 0.32
C GLN A 122 -21.20 12.13 1.57
N ASP A 123 -21.71 11.61 2.69
CA ASP A 123 -20.94 11.43 3.93
C ASP A 123 -19.80 10.43 3.76
N THR A 124 -20.07 9.34 3.03
CA THR A 124 -19.05 8.33 2.72
C THR A 124 -17.93 8.96 1.88
N MET A 125 -18.27 9.74 0.85
CA MET A 125 -17.31 10.43 0.00
C MET A 125 -16.52 11.52 0.74
N LEU A 126 -17.18 12.26 1.63
CA LEU A 126 -16.54 13.27 2.49
C LEU A 126 -15.48 12.64 3.39
N PHE A 127 -15.66 11.39 3.82
CA PHE A 127 -14.65 10.64 4.55
C PHE A 127 -13.57 10.06 3.62
N THR A 128 -13.94 9.40 2.52
CA THR A 128 -13.00 8.61 1.72
C THR A 128 -12.10 9.45 0.83
N ILE A 129 -12.55 10.61 0.32
CA ILE A 129 -11.76 11.46 -0.59
C ILE A 129 -10.54 12.07 0.10
N PRO A 130 -10.63 12.71 1.27
CA PRO A 130 -9.45 13.24 1.95
C PRO A 130 -8.44 12.14 2.31
N VAL A 131 -8.94 11.00 2.81
CA VAL A 131 -8.11 9.82 3.10
C VAL A 131 -7.40 9.31 1.85
N LEU A 132 -8.09 9.29 0.70
CA LEU A 132 -7.51 8.94 -0.60
C LEU A 132 -6.37 9.88 -0.98
N LEU A 133 -6.60 11.20 -0.92
CA LEU A 133 -5.60 12.20 -1.29
C LEU A 133 -4.35 12.08 -0.41
N LEU A 134 -4.54 11.98 0.90
CA LEU A 134 -3.45 11.75 1.86
C LEU A 134 -2.69 10.46 1.54
N THR A 135 -3.42 9.38 1.25
CA THR A 135 -2.82 8.08 0.91
C THR A 135 -2.01 8.16 -0.39
N ILE A 136 -2.54 8.79 -1.44
CA ILE A 136 -1.84 8.99 -2.71
C ILE A 136 -0.57 9.80 -2.50
N ILE A 137 -0.64 10.91 -1.76
CA ILE A 137 0.54 11.74 -1.47
C ILE A 137 1.61 10.91 -0.75
N SER A 138 1.23 10.19 0.30
CA SER A 138 2.16 9.38 1.10
C SER A 138 2.79 8.24 0.31
N ILE A 139 2.01 7.55 -0.53
CA ILE A 139 2.52 6.51 -1.44
C ILE A 139 3.51 7.12 -2.43
N ASN A 140 3.20 8.27 -3.02
CA ASN A 140 4.09 8.91 -4.00
C ASN A 140 5.38 9.42 -3.38
N ILE A 141 5.34 9.99 -2.16
CA ILE A 141 6.56 10.39 -1.43
C ILE A 141 7.43 9.15 -1.17
N GLY A 142 6.83 8.06 -0.67
CA GLY A 142 7.54 6.80 -0.43
C GLY A 142 8.14 6.22 -1.70
N LEU A 143 7.40 6.25 -2.81
CA LEU A 143 7.86 5.78 -4.11
C LEU A 143 9.03 6.62 -4.64
N VAL A 144 8.94 7.95 -4.58
CA VAL A 144 10.03 8.84 -5.02
C VAL A 144 11.29 8.61 -4.18
N TYR A 145 11.15 8.48 -2.86
CA TYR A 145 12.27 8.16 -1.98
C TYR A 145 12.92 6.83 -2.38
N HIS A 146 12.10 5.78 -2.55
CA HIS A 146 12.55 4.45 -2.92
C HIS A 146 13.30 4.45 -4.26
N VAL A 147 12.70 5.05 -5.30
CA VAL A 147 13.30 5.19 -6.63
C VAL A 147 14.63 5.93 -6.55
N LYS A 148 14.67 7.10 -5.90
CA LYS A 148 15.89 7.90 -5.77
C LYS A 148 17.00 7.14 -5.05
N LYS A 149 16.65 6.35 -4.02
CA LYS A 149 17.62 5.61 -3.22
C LYS A 149 18.16 4.39 -3.94
N ILE A 150 17.30 3.60 -4.60
CA ILE A 150 17.72 2.41 -5.32
C ILE A 150 18.45 2.77 -6.61
N ASP A 151 17.94 3.72 -7.40
CA ASP A 151 18.52 4.02 -8.71
C ASP A 151 19.92 4.64 -8.61
N LYS A 152 20.20 5.39 -7.54
CA LYS A 152 21.54 5.93 -7.25
C LYS A 152 22.41 5.01 -6.38
N GLY A 153 21.80 4.03 -5.74
CA GLY A 153 22.48 3.11 -4.82
C GLY A 153 23.30 2.04 -5.56
N THR A 154 24.38 1.65 -4.90
CA THR A 154 25.17 0.43 -5.15
C THR A 154 24.81 -0.62 -4.10
N THR A 155 25.11 -1.89 -4.35
CA THR A 155 24.80 -2.99 -3.42
C THR A 155 25.34 -2.73 -2.01
N ASP A 156 26.55 -2.20 -1.89
CA ASP A 156 27.14 -1.87 -0.59
C ASP A 156 26.49 -0.66 0.09
N SER A 157 26.14 0.38 -0.66
CA SER A 157 25.49 1.59 -0.10
C SER A 157 24.00 1.37 0.25
N LEU A 158 23.43 0.24 -0.17
CA LEU A 158 22.09 -0.20 0.16
C LEU A 158 22.04 -1.18 1.36
N LYS A 159 23.16 -1.49 2.01
CA LYS A 159 23.15 -2.25 3.27
C LYS A 159 22.32 -1.53 4.34
N GLY A 160 21.46 -2.28 5.02
CA GLY A 160 20.52 -1.71 6.01
C GLY A 160 19.41 -0.84 5.41
N TYR A 161 19.23 -0.86 4.08
CA TYR A 161 18.14 -0.15 3.41
C TYR A 161 16.77 -0.52 3.99
N ASN A 162 16.52 -1.80 4.29
CA ASN A 162 15.25 -2.27 4.84
C ASN A 162 14.87 -1.54 6.15
N ALA A 163 15.81 -1.43 7.10
CA ALA A 163 15.55 -0.75 8.37
C ALA A 163 15.25 0.74 8.17
N LYS A 164 15.99 1.40 7.28
CA LYS A 164 15.76 2.82 6.93
C LYS A 164 14.43 3.01 6.22
N SER A 165 14.03 2.11 5.33
CA SER A 165 12.73 2.18 4.65
C SER A 165 11.57 1.97 5.61
N ILE A 166 11.71 1.09 6.61
CA ILE A 166 10.71 0.92 7.67
C ILE A 166 10.57 2.23 8.46
N LEU A 167 11.68 2.82 8.91
CA LEU A 167 11.65 4.07 9.68
C LEU A 167 10.97 5.20 8.89
N ILE A 168 11.29 5.34 7.61
CA ILE A 168 10.66 6.35 6.74
C ILE A 168 9.18 6.03 6.54
N GLY A 169 8.82 4.76 6.37
CA GLY A 169 7.44 4.31 6.30
C GLY A 169 6.65 4.68 7.55
N LEU A 170 7.23 4.53 8.75
CA LEU A 170 6.61 4.95 10.02
C LEU A 170 6.49 6.47 10.12
N LEU A 171 7.55 7.21 9.76
CA LEU A 171 7.58 8.68 9.77
C LEU A 171 6.56 9.32 8.82
N ILE A 172 6.23 8.67 7.71
CA ILE A 172 5.21 9.14 6.78
C ILE A 172 3.84 8.57 7.19
N GLY A 173 3.76 7.28 7.47
CA GLY A 173 2.51 6.54 7.65
C GLY A 173 1.77 6.91 8.93
N ILE A 174 2.46 7.04 10.06
CA ILE A 174 1.81 7.39 11.34
C ILE A 174 1.18 8.79 11.26
N PRO A 175 1.89 9.87 10.86
CA PRO A 175 1.28 11.18 10.69
C PRO A 175 0.13 11.16 9.67
N THR A 176 0.28 10.42 8.57
CA THR A 176 -0.80 10.28 7.57
C THR A 176 -2.05 9.67 8.18
N GLY A 177 -1.90 8.61 8.99
CA GLY A 177 -3.02 7.96 9.68
C GLY A 177 -3.68 8.87 10.72
N ILE A 178 -2.88 9.61 11.50
CA ILE A 178 -3.40 10.58 12.48
C ILE A 178 -4.17 11.70 11.77
N LEU A 179 -3.60 12.27 10.70
CA LEU A 179 -4.26 13.30 9.91
C LEU A 179 -5.56 12.80 9.28
N ALA A 180 -5.57 11.57 8.78
CA ALA A 180 -6.79 10.94 8.26
C ALA A 180 -7.88 10.89 9.34
N ILE A 181 -7.56 10.45 10.55
CA ILE A 181 -8.52 10.40 11.67
C ILE A 181 -9.03 11.80 12.03
N ILE A 182 -8.11 12.78 12.18
CA ILE A 182 -8.46 14.15 12.54
C ILE A 182 -9.37 14.79 11.49
N VAL A 183 -9.00 14.69 10.22
CA VAL A 183 -9.79 15.25 9.11
C VAL A 183 -11.18 14.63 9.08
N SER A 184 -11.27 13.31 9.20
CA SER A 184 -12.55 12.61 9.25
C SER A 184 -13.41 13.03 10.44
N PHE A 185 -12.81 13.18 11.63
CA PHE A 185 -13.52 13.64 12.82
C PHE A 185 -14.04 15.07 12.64
N LEU A 186 -13.20 16.00 12.19
CA LEU A 186 -13.57 17.40 11.97
C LEU A 186 -14.73 17.52 10.97
N ILE A 187 -14.68 16.79 9.87
CA ILE A 187 -15.73 16.79 8.84
C ILE A 187 -17.07 16.32 9.42
N VAL A 188 -17.07 15.31 10.30
CA VAL A 188 -18.30 14.82 10.95
C VAL A 188 -18.82 15.83 11.97
N THR A 189 -17.95 16.46 12.77
CA THR A 189 -18.37 17.39 13.83
C THR A 189 -18.78 18.78 13.35
N LEU A 190 -18.30 19.20 12.18
CA LEU A 190 -18.60 20.53 11.59
C LEU A 190 -19.81 20.49 10.65
N LYS A 191 -20.44 19.31 10.48
CA LYS A 191 -21.68 19.10 9.73
C LYS A 191 -22.88 19.15 10.67
#